data_AF-A0A7V1Z8N2-F1
#
_entry.id   AF-A0A7V1Z8N2-F1
#
_cell.length_a   1.000
_cell.length_b   1.000
_cell.length_c   1.000
_cell.angle_alpha   90.00
_cell.angle_beta   90.00
_cell.angle_gamma   90.00
#
_symmetry.space_group_name_H-M   'P 1'
#
loop_
_entity.id
_entity.type
_entity.pdbx_description
1 polymer ?
#
loop_
_entity_poly.entity_id
_entity_poly.type
_entity_poly.pdbx_seq_one_letter_code
_entity_poly.pdbx_strand_id
1 'polypeptide(L)'
;MRRPQSGLGAIDLVWLVAGWLVIWIGLTPAREQPGSPEELVRRLGDADFRVRESASQALVRLGHKALPALEAGMQHPDPEIRRRCRELYPQALVYDLEEKIKRFLAATDERSDAGLPGWQQFRALVGNDPAAKRFYADVVRQGHTLLDKVERASRSEELRLKQQAQEEYVQLCNSLFQQAFANTTGLPEVILPEQFALALLLSSFPSNNGAVIPQERQIYQLCNHTSVRRFLQEKSEQARILRRLMVGVAERSTDPACLQQVLYLALSVEFPEIVSLARRQAENKELNAYARGLALTVVCKYAGKQEFDFLERFLADTTQVSVNRFARGNDQITIRTEIRDLALALLIDVTGQRLQDYSFPALQLLGVSPQMRPSQAYNPHWYGFSSEEEREAALKKWRQWRSDHPQP
;
A
#
# COMPACT_ATOMS: atom_id res chain seq x y z
N MET A 1 44.11 -40.76 28.14
CA MET A 1 45.48 -41.13 27.72
C MET A 1 45.56 -41.16 26.20
N ARG A 2 46.62 -40.52 25.69
CA ARG A 2 47.24 -40.55 24.35
C ARG A 2 46.65 -41.47 23.26
N ARG A 3 46.29 -40.84 22.11
CA ARG A 3 46.40 -41.36 20.73
C ARG A 3 47.85 -41.85 20.44
N PRO A 4 48.17 -42.73 19.45
CA PRO A 4 48.14 -42.39 18.01
C PRO A 4 47.99 -43.56 17.00
N GLN A 5 47.57 -43.25 15.74
CA GLN A 5 48.27 -43.48 14.43
C GLN A 5 48.43 -44.96 14.03
N SER A 6 48.28 -45.42 12.79
CA SER A 6 48.65 -44.96 11.44
C SER A 6 47.95 -45.93 10.45
N GLY A 7 47.54 -45.62 9.22
CA GLY A 7 48.29 -44.99 8.14
C GLY A 7 48.71 -46.04 7.10
N LEU A 8 48.07 -45.96 5.93
CA LEU A 8 48.58 -46.28 4.57
C LEU A 8 48.89 -47.73 4.16
N GLY A 9 48.40 -48.10 2.98
CA GLY A 9 48.83 -49.27 2.22
C GLY A 9 47.96 -49.53 0.99
N ALA A 10 48.07 -48.68 -0.02
CA ALA A 10 47.58 -48.95 -1.37
C ALA A 10 48.60 -49.81 -2.12
N ILE A 11 48.20 -50.96 -2.69
CA ILE A 11 48.87 -51.58 -3.85
C ILE A 11 47.80 -52.28 -4.70
N ASP A 12 47.73 -51.86 -5.95
CA ASP A 12 46.96 -52.42 -7.06
C ASP A 12 47.36 -53.87 -7.39
N LEU A 13 46.38 -54.72 -7.73
CA LEU A 13 46.59 -55.73 -8.77
C LEU A 13 45.28 -56.12 -9.45
N VAL A 14 45.09 -55.57 -10.64
CA VAL A 14 44.16 -56.02 -11.68
C VAL A 14 44.54 -57.44 -12.10
N TRP A 15 43.58 -58.37 -12.18
CA TRP A 15 43.33 -59.24 -13.35
C TRP A 15 41.95 -59.92 -13.24
N LEU A 16 41.16 -59.70 -14.29
CA LEU A 16 39.84 -60.24 -14.60
C LEU A 16 39.85 -61.78 -14.71
N VAL A 17 38.71 -62.45 -14.48
CA VAL A 17 37.95 -63.19 -15.51
C VAL A 17 36.53 -63.54 -15.00
N ALA A 18 35.57 -62.96 -15.72
CA ALA A 18 34.26 -63.46 -16.16
C ALA A 18 33.30 -64.21 -15.22
N GLY A 19 32.07 -63.68 -15.19
CA GLY A 19 30.89 -64.53 -15.35
C GLY A 19 29.69 -64.09 -14.53
N TRP A 20 28.67 -63.60 -15.26
CA TRP A 20 27.24 -63.44 -14.89
C TRP A 20 26.75 -62.00 -14.68
N LEU A 21 26.62 -61.31 -15.83
CA LEU A 21 25.83 -60.10 -15.99
C LEU A 21 24.37 -60.54 -16.24
N VAL A 22 23.60 -60.73 -15.16
CA VAL A 22 22.13 -60.75 -15.27
C VAL A 22 21.71 -59.31 -15.53
N ILE A 23 21.49 -59.00 -16.80
CA ILE A 23 20.84 -57.75 -17.22
C ILE A 23 19.41 -57.81 -16.70
N TRP A 24 19.18 -57.27 -15.51
CA TRP A 24 17.86 -56.77 -15.15
C TRP A 24 17.60 -55.58 -16.07
N ILE A 25 16.93 -55.85 -17.19
CA ILE A 25 16.25 -54.82 -17.95
C ILE A 25 15.21 -54.26 -16.98
N GLY A 26 15.58 -53.17 -16.31
CA GLY A 26 14.64 -52.33 -15.62
C GLY A 26 13.64 -51.87 -16.66
N LEU A 27 12.47 -52.50 -16.66
CA LEU A 27 11.25 -51.88 -17.16
C LEU A 27 10.92 -50.74 -16.19
N THR A 28 11.78 -49.71 -16.17
CA THR A 28 11.32 -48.39 -15.79
C THR A 28 10.23 -48.08 -16.81
N PRO A 29 8.94 -47.98 -16.43
CA PRO A 29 7.95 -47.49 -17.37
C PRO A 29 8.51 -46.16 -17.88
N ALA A 30 8.68 -46.06 -19.19
CA ALA A 30 9.06 -44.80 -19.82
C ALA A 30 8.16 -43.74 -19.18
N ARG A 31 8.76 -42.71 -18.56
CA ARG A 31 8.00 -41.52 -18.19
C ARG A 31 7.41 -41.03 -19.50
N GLU A 32 6.15 -41.37 -19.78
CA GLU A 32 5.40 -40.79 -20.88
C GLU A 32 5.59 -39.29 -20.74
N GLN A 33 6.28 -38.69 -21.71
CA GLN A 33 6.37 -37.25 -21.75
C GLN A 33 4.93 -36.74 -21.82
N PRO A 34 4.52 -35.78 -20.96
CA PRO A 34 3.19 -35.23 -21.06
C PRO A 34 3.04 -34.73 -22.50
N GLY A 35 2.04 -35.26 -23.22
CA GLY A 35 1.80 -34.91 -24.62
C GLY A 35 1.68 -33.40 -24.81
N SER A 36 1.76 -32.93 -26.06
CA SER A 36 1.59 -31.50 -26.33
C SER A 36 0.24 -31.00 -25.76
N PRO A 37 0.09 -29.70 -25.43
CA PRO A 37 -1.18 -29.16 -24.96
C PRO A 37 -2.36 -29.54 -25.86
N GLU A 38 -2.17 -29.56 -27.18
CA GLU A 38 -3.17 -29.94 -28.18
C GLU A 38 -3.52 -31.43 -28.12
N GLU A 39 -2.52 -32.30 -27.93
CA GLU A 39 -2.74 -33.74 -27.76
C GLU A 39 -3.51 -34.05 -26.47
N LEU A 40 -3.19 -33.34 -25.39
CA LEU A 40 -3.90 -33.46 -24.13
C LEU A 40 -5.35 -32.97 -24.26
N VAL A 41 -5.61 -31.88 -25.00
CA VAL A 41 -6.97 -31.43 -25.31
C VAL A 41 -7.74 -32.49 -26.09
N ARG A 42 -7.13 -33.15 -27.09
CA ARG A 42 -7.76 -34.24 -27.82
C ARG A 42 -8.14 -35.41 -26.90
N ARG A 43 -7.29 -35.73 -25.91
CA ARG A 43 -7.54 -36.79 -24.92
C ARG A 43 -8.65 -36.45 -23.91
N LEU A 44 -9.14 -35.21 -23.86
CA LEU A 44 -10.31 -34.84 -23.05
C LEU A 44 -11.61 -35.48 -23.56
N GLY A 45 -11.66 -35.89 -24.83
CA GLY A 45 -12.79 -36.61 -25.43
C GLY A 45 -12.59 -38.12 -25.50
N ASP A 46 -11.55 -38.67 -24.86
CA ASP A 46 -11.28 -40.12 -24.88
C ASP A 46 -12.43 -40.90 -24.23
N ALA A 47 -12.67 -42.14 -24.67
CA ALA A 47 -13.72 -42.99 -24.10
C ALA A 47 -13.39 -43.44 -22.66
N ASP A 48 -12.10 -43.62 -22.33
CA ASP A 48 -11.66 -43.99 -20.99
C ASP A 48 -11.61 -42.76 -20.06
N PHE A 49 -12.36 -42.83 -18.97
CA PHE A 49 -12.38 -41.81 -17.93
C PHE A 49 -11.00 -41.51 -17.35
N ARG A 50 -10.13 -42.52 -17.18
CA ARG A 50 -8.79 -42.32 -16.62
C ARG A 50 -7.90 -41.50 -17.54
N VAL A 51 -8.02 -41.70 -18.85
CA VAL A 51 -7.30 -40.92 -19.86
C VAL A 51 -7.75 -39.46 -19.82
N ARG A 52 -9.06 -39.22 -19.76
CA ARG A 52 -9.62 -37.87 -19.63
C ARG A 52 -9.12 -37.16 -18.38
N GLU A 53 -9.15 -37.81 -17.22
CA GLU A 53 -8.71 -37.21 -15.96
C GLU A 53 -7.20 -36.95 -15.93
N SER A 54 -6.39 -37.86 -16.46
CA SER A 54 -4.95 -37.65 -16.60
C SER A 54 -4.65 -36.45 -17.50
N ALA A 55 -5.37 -36.32 -18.61
CA ALA A 55 -5.23 -35.19 -19.53
C ALA A 55 -5.65 -33.86 -18.87
N SER A 56 -6.77 -33.84 -18.14
CA SER A 56 -7.22 -32.69 -17.35
C SER A 56 -6.14 -32.21 -16.37
N GLN A 57 -5.58 -33.13 -15.57
CA GLN A 57 -4.55 -32.80 -14.59
C GLN A 57 -3.24 -32.33 -15.24
N ALA A 58 -2.87 -32.92 -16.38
CA ALA A 58 -1.70 -32.50 -17.14
C ALA A 58 -1.87 -31.08 -17.68
N LEU A 59 -3.03 -30.74 -18.26
CA LEU A 59 -3.34 -29.41 -18.76
C LEU A 59 -3.32 -28.35 -17.65
N VAL A 60 -3.89 -28.63 -16.48
CA VAL A 60 -3.82 -27.71 -15.34
C VAL A 60 -2.37 -27.51 -14.88
N ARG A 61 -1.58 -28.58 -14.76
CA ARG A 61 -0.17 -28.51 -14.34
C ARG A 61 0.74 -27.81 -15.35
N LEU A 62 0.38 -27.81 -16.63
CA LEU A 62 1.08 -27.04 -17.66
C LEU A 62 0.87 -25.52 -17.50
N GLY A 63 -0.18 -25.10 -16.78
CA GLY A 63 -0.44 -23.70 -16.45
C GLY A 63 -0.60 -22.84 -17.71
N HIS A 64 0.15 -21.73 -17.78
CA HIS A 64 0.07 -20.78 -18.90
C HIS A 64 0.30 -21.43 -20.28
N LYS A 65 1.13 -22.48 -20.36
CA LYS A 65 1.45 -23.17 -21.62
C LYS A 65 0.25 -23.92 -22.22
N ALA A 66 -0.76 -24.25 -21.42
CA ALA A 66 -1.96 -24.92 -21.88
C ALA A 66 -3.05 -23.95 -22.37
N LEU A 67 -2.96 -22.66 -22.04
CA LEU A 67 -4.04 -21.70 -22.29
C LEU A 67 -4.41 -21.58 -23.78
N PRO A 68 -3.46 -21.47 -24.75
CA PRO A 68 -3.83 -21.39 -26.16
C PRO A 68 -4.57 -22.63 -26.68
N ALA A 69 -4.16 -23.83 -26.26
CA ALA A 69 -4.80 -25.08 -26.64
C ALA A 69 -6.19 -25.23 -25.99
N LEU A 70 -6.32 -24.84 -24.72
CA LEU A 70 -7.60 -24.84 -24.01
C LEU A 70 -8.58 -23.85 -24.66
N GLU A 71 -8.13 -22.64 -25.00
CA GLU A 71 -8.94 -21.62 -25.70
C GLU A 71 -9.42 -22.12 -27.07
N ALA A 72 -8.52 -22.69 -27.88
CA ALA A 72 -8.90 -23.33 -29.14
C ALA A 72 -9.90 -24.48 -28.93
N GLY A 73 -9.70 -25.29 -27.88
CA GLY A 73 -10.58 -26.39 -27.51
C GLY A 73 -11.99 -25.96 -27.11
N MET A 74 -12.20 -24.70 -26.67
CA MET A 74 -13.55 -24.17 -26.40
C MET A 74 -14.42 -24.08 -27.67
N GLN A 75 -13.82 -24.15 -28.86
CA GLN A 75 -14.50 -24.17 -30.17
C GLN A 75 -14.47 -25.55 -30.84
N HIS A 76 -14.01 -26.60 -30.15
CA HIS A 76 -13.91 -27.95 -30.71
C HIS A 76 -15.28 -28.54 -31.11
N PRO A 77 -15.41 -29.36 -32.16
CA PRO A 77 -16.69 -29.97 -32.56
C PRO A 77 -17.31 -30.90 -31.50
N ASP A 78 -16.47 -31.61 -30.73
CA ASP A 78 -16.91 -32.44 -29.60
C ASP A 78 -17.41 -31.58 -28.41
N PRO A 79 -18.69 -31.73 -27.99
CA PRO A 79 -19.24 -31.04 -26.83
C PRO A 79 -18.51 -31.30 -25.50
N GLU A 80 -17.99 -32.51 -25.26
CA GLU A 80 -17.31 -32.85 -24.01
C GLU A 80 -15.96 -32.11 -23.92
N ILE A 81 -15.21 -32.05 -25.02
CA ILE A 81 -13.97 -31.28 -25.10
C ILE A 81 -14.25 -29.80 -24.86
N ARG A 82 -15.27 -29.20 -25.50
CA ARG A 82 -15.61 -27.78 -25.27
C ARG A 82 -15.92 -27.49 -23.81
N ARG A 83 -16.72 -28.34 -23.18
CA ARG A 83 -17.13 -28.20 -21.77
C ARG A 83 -15.91 -28.26 -20.86
N ARG A 84 -15.08 -29.30 -20.99
CA ARG A 84 -13.87 -29.47 -20.18
C ARG A 84 -12.85 -28.36 -20.40
N CYS A 85 -12.65 -27.89 -21.63
CA CYS A 85 -11.75 -26.76 -21.88
C CYS A 85 -12.20 -25.49 -21.14
N ARG A 86 -13.51 -25.20 -21.09
CA ARG A 86 -14.04 -24.06 -20.30
C ARG A 86 -13.87 -24.25 -18.80
N GLU A 87 -14.01 -25.48 -18.30
CA GLU A 87 -13.81 -25.82 -16.89
C GLU A 87 -12.33 -25.75 -16.48
N LEU A 88 -11.42 -26.20 -17.35
CA LEU A 88 -9.98 -26.32 -17.08
C LEU A 88 -9.21 -25.02 -17.29
N TYR A 89 -9.64 -24.15 -18.20
CA TYR A 89 -8.98 -22.86 -18.46
C TYR A 89 -8.77 -22.01 -17.19
N PRO A 90 -9.78 -21.70 -16.37
CA PRO A 90 -9.58 -20.93 -15.14
C PRO A 90 -8.70 -21.68 -14.13
N GLN A 91 -8.76 -23.01 -14.09
CA GLN A 91 -7.91 -23.81 -13.19
C GLN A 91 -6.43 -23.75 -13.59
N ALA A 92 -6.12 -23.83 -14.88
CA ALA A 92 -4.77 -23.68 -15.41
C ALA A 92 -4.21 -22.27 -15.14
N LEU A 93 -5.05 -21.23 -15.27
CA LEU A 93 -4.68 -19.85 -14.94
C LEU A 93 -4.33 -19.69 -13.46
N VAL A 94 -5.19 -20.19 -12.55
CA VAL A 94 -4.96 -20.15 -11.09
C VAL A 94 -3.71 -20.96 -10.71
N TYR A 95 -3.54 -22.14 -11.30
CA TYR A 95 -2.36 -22.97 -11.06
C TYR A 95 -1.06 -22.26 -11.47
N ASP A 96 -1.03 -21.63 -12.65
CA ASP A 96 0.13 -20.87 -13.12
C ASP A 96 0.46 -19.69 -12.18
N LEU A 97 -0.57 -18.95 -11.76
CA LEU A 97 -0.41 -17.84 -10.81
C LEU A 97 0.15 -18.33 -9.47
N GLU A 98 -0.41 -19.39 -8.89
CA GLU A 98 0.09 -19.94 -7.62
C GLU A 98 1.52 -20.46 -7.74
N GLU A 99 1.90 -21.08 -8.86
CA GLU A 99 3.29 -21.47 -9.10
C GLU A 99 4.23 -20.26 -9.21
N LYS A 100 3.81 -19.17 -9.87
CA LYS A 100 4.55 -17.91 -9.89
C LYS A 100 4.69 -17.31 -8.50
N ILE A 101 3.62 -17.29 -7.71
CA ILE A 101 3.63 -16.81 -6.32
C ILE A 101 4.55 -17.66 -5.44
N LYS A 102 4.52 -18.99 -5.54
CA LYS A 102 5.43 -19.87 -4.79
C LYS A 102 6.89 -19.56 -5.12
N ARG A 103 7.23 -19.42 -6.41
CA ARG A 103 8.59 -19.05 -6.83
C ARG A 103 8.96 -17.67 -6.32
N PHE A 104 8.05 -16.70 -6.40
CA PHE A 104 8.25 -15.35 -5.90
C PHE A 104 8.56 -15.33 -4.39
N LEU A 105 7.79 -16.07 -3.59
CA LEU A 105 7.97 -16.16 -2.14
C LEU A 105 9.25 -16.93 -1.76
N ALA A 106 9.63 -17.94 -2.54
CA ALA A 106 10.86 -18.71 -2.34
C ALA A 106 12.13 -18.02 -2.86
N ALA A 107 12.00 -17.04 -3.76
CA ALA A 107 13.15 -16.35 -4.35
C ALA A 107 13.93 -15.57 -3.28
N THR A 108 15.23 -15.87 -3.20
CA THR A 108 16.21 -15.16 -2.36
C THR A 108 16.76 -13.90 -3.03
N ASP A 109 16.67 -13.82 -4.37
CA ASP A 109 17.03 -12.60 -5.10
C ASP A 109 15.96 -11.53 -4.89
N GLU A 110 16.35 -10.45 -4.22
CA GLU A 110 15.51 -9.28 -3.93
C GLU A 110 15.00 -8.57 -5.18
N ARG A 111 15.65 -8.78 -6.34
CA ARG A 111 15.27 -8.15 -7.61
C ARG A 111 14.27 -8.96 -8.41
N SER A 112 14.16 -10.26 -8.15
CA SER A 112 13.27 -11.16 -8.88
C SER A 112 11.80 -10.80 -8.62
N ASP A 113 11.07 -10.51 -9.69
CA ASP A 113 9.60 -10.37 -9.68
C ASP A 113 8.88 -11.70 -9.97
N ALA A 114 9.62 -12.75 -10.36
CA ALA A 114 9.07 -14.03 -10.83
C ALA A 114 7.99 -13.89 -11.92
N GLY A 115 7.99 -12.78 -12.66
CA GLY A 115 6.96 -12.43 -13.63
C GLY A 115 5.59 -12.05 -13.04
N LEU A 116 5.52 -11.63 -11.78
CA LEU A 116 4.29 -11.11 -11.18
C LEU A 116 4.08 -9.61 -11.51
N PRO A 117 2.87 -9.22 -11.96
CA PRO A 117 2.61 -7.86 -12.42
C PRO A 117 2.47 -6.86 -11.27
N GLY A 118 3.14 -5.73 -11.37
CA GLY A 118 3.09 -4.63 -10.41
C GLY A 118 4.05 -4.77 -9.24
N TRP A 119 4.87 -5.82 -9.16
CA TRP A 119 5.81 -6.00 -8.05
C TRP A 119 6.82 -4.86 -7.96
N GLN A 120 7.38 -4.43 -9.09
CA GLN A 120 8.36 -3.34 -9.11
C GLN A 120 7.78 -2.05 -8.55
N GLN A 121 6.52 -1.78 -8.89
CA GLN A 121 5.79 -0.61 -8.43
C GLN A 121 5.46 -0.72 -6.93
N PHE A 122 4.95 -1.86 -6.47
CA PHE A 122 4.68 -2.10 -5.05
C PHE A 122 5.96 -1.98 -4.21
N ARG A 123 7.05 -2.61 -4.66
CA ARG A 123 8.36 -2.57 -4.01
C ARG A 123 8.91 -1.15 -3.90
N ALA A 124 8.69 -0.30 -4.91
CA ALA A 124 9.15 1.08 -4.88
C ALA A 124 8.42 1.91 -3.79
N LEU A 125 7.19 1.54 -3.42
CA LEU A 125 6.38 2.25 -2.44
C LEU A 125 6.57 1.70 -1.02
N VAL A 126 6.64 0.37 -0.88
CA VAL A 126 6.62 -0.32 0.41
C VAL A 126 7.97 -0.96 0.76
N GLY A 127 8.80 -1.31 -0.22
CA GLY A 127 10.02 -2.11 -0.03
C GLY A 127 9.79 -3.61 -0.27
N ASN A 128 10.77 -4.43 0.11
CA ASN A 128 10.86 -5.85 -0.25
C ASN A 128 10.96 -6.80 0.96
N ASP A 129 10.59 -6.34 2.16
CA ASP A 129 10.67 -7.19 3.35
C ASP A 129 9.73 -8.42 3.25
N PRO A 130 9.98 -9.51 4.01
CA PRO A 130 9.21 -10.75 3.89
C PRO A 130 7.70 -10.57 4.12
N ALA A 131 7.29 -9.64 4.98
CA ALA A 131 5.87 -9.36 5.21
C ALA A 131 5.27 -8.63 4.00
N ALA A 132 6.00 -7.67 3.42
CA ALA A 132 5.61 -6.97 2.20
C ALA A 132 5.46 -7.93 1.01
N LYS A 133 6.39 -8.89 0.82
CA LYS A 133 6.29 -9.93 -0.22
C LYS A 133 5.05 -10.80 -0.02
N ARG A 134 4.78 -11.27 1.20
CA ARG A 134 3.60 -12.09 1.51
C ARG A 134 2.31 -11.33 1.25
N PHE A 135 2.20 -10.10 1.74
CA PHE A 135 1.00 -9.30 1.51
C PHE A 135 0.78 -8.98 0.03
N TYR A 136 1.85 -8.66 -0.72
CA TYR A 136 1.73 -8.47 -2.17
C TYR A 136 1.27 -9.74 -2.90
N ALA A 137 1.65 -10.93 -2.43
CA ALA A 137 1.13 -12.18 -2.98
C ALA A 137 -0.40 -12.31 -2.80
N ASP A 138 -0.95 -11.79 -1.70
CA ASP A 138 -2.40 -11.77 -1.48
C ASP A 138 -3.09 -10.70 -2.35
N VAL A 139 -2.45 -9.55 -2.55
CA VAL A 139 -2.92 -8.51 -3.49
C VAL A 139 -2.98 -9.05 -4.92
N VAL A 140 -1.92 -9.72 -5.39
CA VAL A 140 -1.88 -10.23 -6.77
C VAL A 140 -2.87 -11.38 -6.97
N ARG A 141 -3.14 -12.22 -5.96
CA ARG A 141 -4.22 -13.23 -6.05
C ARG A 141 -5.58 -12.62 -6.37
N GLN A 142 -5.88 -11.46 -5.79
CA GLN A 142 -7.15 -10.77 -6.04
C GLN A 142 -7.18 -10.05 -7.38
N GLY A 143 -6.05 -9.49 -7.82
CA GLY A 143 -6.02 -8.50 -8.91
C GLY A 143 -5.09 -8.77 -10.09
N HIS A 144 -4.49 -9.96 -10.23
CA HIS A 144 -3.40 -10.19 -11.19
C HIS A 144 -3.74 -9.76 -12.63
N THR A 145 -4.94 -10.07 -13.12
CA THR A 145 -5.36 -9.75 -14.49
C THR A 145 -5.39 -8.24 -14.74
N LEU A 146 -5.96 -7.49 -13.79
CA LEU A 146 -6.04 -6.04 -13.89
C LEU A 146 -4.66 -5.38 -13.70
N LEU A 147 -3.84 -5.91 -12.80
CA LEU A 147 -2.46 -5.46 -12.61
C LEU A 147 -1.63 -5.65 -13.88
N ASP A 148 -1.68 -6.84 -14.51
CA ASP A 148 -0.98 -7.10 -15.78
C ASP A 148 -1.44 -6.14 -16.86
N LYS A 149 -2.76 -5.94 -16.99
CA LYS A 149 -3.35 -5.04 -17.97
C LYS A 149 -2.91 -3.59 -17.76
N VAL A 150 -2.99 -3.07 -16.54
CA VAL A 150 -2.57 -1.70 -16.21
C VAL A 150 -1.06 -1.53 -16.39
N GLU A 151 -0.24 -2.50 -15.97
CA GLU A 151 1.20 -2.43 -16.18
C GLU A 151 1.56 -2.38 -17.66
N ARG A 152 0.95 -3.24 -18.48
CA ARG A 152 1.15 -3.24 -19.94
C ARG A 152 0.65 -1.94 -20.57
N ALA A 153 -0.52 -1.46 -20.17
CA ALA A 153 -1.07 -0.19 -20.65
C ALA A 153 -0.16 1.00 -20.32
N SER A 154 0.45 1.02 -19.13
CA SER A 154 1.35 2.09 -18.68
C SER A 154 2.65 2.19 -19.50
N ARG A 155 3.03 1.11 -20.19
CA ARG A 155 4.24 1.01 -21.04
C ARG A 155 3.95 1.05 -22.54
N SER A 156 2.68 0.90 -22.93
CA SER A 156 2.26 0.87 -24.33
C SER A 156 1.87 2.27 -24.81
N GLU A 157 1.87 2.49 -26.13
CA GLU A 157 1.23 3.65 -26.76
C GLU A 157 -0.14 3.31 -27.36
N GLU A 158 -0.60 2.06 -27.23
CA GLU A 158 -1.88 1.63 -27.75
C GLU A 158 -3.05 2.24 -26.95
N LEU A 159 -3.78 3.17 -27.58
CA LEU A 159 -4.89 3.89 -26.95
C LEU A 159 -6.01 2.96 -26.45
N ARG A 160 -6.34 1.90 -27.21
CA ARG A 160 -7.39 0.95 -26.84
C ARG A 160 -7.06 0.20 -25.55
N LEU A 161 -5.82 -0.26 -25.40
CA LEU A 161 -5.36 -0.94 -24.19
C LEU A 161 -5.42 0.00 -22.97
N LYS A 162 -5.02 1.27 -23.15
CA LYS A 162 -5.11 2.30 -22.11
C LYS A 162 -6.56 2.54 -21.67
N GLN A 163 -7.49 2.70 -22.62
CA GLN A 163 -8.92 2.88 -22.34
C GLN A 163 -9.51 1.69 -21.58
N GLN A 164 -9.23 0.45 -22.03
CA GLN A 164 -9.72 -0.76 -21.37
C GLN A 164 -9.16 -0.90 -19.94
N ALA A 165 -7.87 -0.63 -19.75
CA ALA A 165 -7.24 -0.64 -18.43
C ALA A 165 -7.88 0.40 -17.49
N GLN A 166 -8.14 1.61 -18.00
CA GLN A 166 -8.80 2.67 -17.25
C GLN A 166 -10.23 2.31 -16.89
N GLU A 167 -11.02 1.80 -17.83
CA GLU A 167 -12.41 1.40 -17.59
C GLU A 167 -12.51 0.35 -16.49
N GLU A 168 -11.67 -0.69 -16.53
CA GLU A 168 -11.67 -1.74 -15.51
C GLU A 168 -11.18 -1.24 -14.15
N TYR A 169 -10.19 -0.35 -14.12
CA TYR A 169 -9.75 0.30 -12.89
C TYR A 169 -10.84 1.18 -12.26
N VAL A 170 -11.55 1.96 -13.07
CA VAL A 170 -12.70 2.76 -12.62
C VAL A 170 -13.83 1.87 -12.13
N GLN A 171 -14.12 0.76 -12.82
CA GLN A 171 -15.11 -0.22 -12.39
C GLN A 171 -14.75 -0.82 -11.02
N LEU A 172 -13.49 -1.17 -10.78
CA LEU A 172 -13.01 -1.63 -9.47
C LEU A 172 -13.23 -0.57 -8.38
N CYS A 173 -12.86 0.68 -8.64
CA CYS A 173 -13.02 1.75 -7.66
C CYS A 173 -14.51 2.01 -7.35
N ASN A 174 -15.36 1.99 -8.39
CA ASN A 174 -16.80 2.11 -8.25
C ASN A 174 -17.40 0.93 -7.48
N SER A 175 -16.98 -0.31 -7.74
CA SER A 175 -17.48 -1.47 -7.00
C SER A 175 -17.09 -1.39 -5.52
N LEU A 176 -15.86 -1.00 -5.19
CA LEU A 176 -15.44 -0.81 -3.80
C LEU A 176 -16.20 0.33 -3.11
N PHE A 177 -16.47 1.42 -3.83
CA PHE A 177 -17.22 2.53 -3.29
C PHE A 177 -18.69 2.19 -3.04
N GLN A 178 -19.32 1.49 -3.99
CA GLN A 178 -20.68 0.96 -3.80
C GLN A 178 -20.69 -0.03 -2.63
N GLN A 179 -19.70 -0.93 -2.56
CA GLN A 179 -19.58 -1.87 -1.44
C GLN A 179 -19.44 -1.16 -0.09
N ALA A 180 -18.74 -0.02 -0.02
CA ALA A 180 -18.54 0.72 1.21
C ALA A 180 -19.72 1.62 1.61
N PHE A 181 -20.51 2.13 0.65
CA PHE A 181 -21.45 3.24 0.91
C PHE A 181 -22.86 3.04 0.34
N ALA A 182 -23.13 1.97 -0.40
CA ALA A 182 -24.48 1.69 -0.87
C ALA A 182 -25.33 1.10 0.26
N ASN A 183 -26.45 1.76 0.55
CA ASN A 183 -27.41 1.33 1.59
C ASN A 183 -28.30 0.16 1.15
N THR A 184 -27.77 -0.82 0.44
CA THR A 184 -28.58 -1.77 -0.34
C THR A 184 -28.91 -3.08 0.36
N THR A 185 -28.07 -3.57 1.29
CA THR A 185 -28.14 -4.99 1.70
C THR A 185 -28.38 -5.24 3.19
N GLY A 186 -28.35 -4.23 4.06
CA GLY A 186 -28.59 -4.39 5.50
C GLY A 186 -27.57 -5.25 6.25
N LEU A 187 -26.56 -5.78 5.55
CA LEU A 187 -25.39 -6.43 6.10
C LEU A 187 -24.19 -5.47 6.03
N PRO A 188 -23.27 -5.48 7.02
CA PRO A 188 -22.06 -4.69 6.93
C PRO A 188 -21.16 -5.28 5.83
N GLU A 189 -21.10 -4.62 4.69
CA GLU A 189 -20.18 -4.98 3.60
C GLU A 189 -18.74 -4.60 4.01
N VAL A 190 -17.82 -5.56 3.93
CA VAL A 190 -16.44 -5.41 4.42
C VAL A 190 -15.49 -5.23 3.25
N ILE A 191 -14.78 -4.10 3.22
CA ILE A 191 -13.62 -3.92 2.33
C ILE A 191 -12.44 -4.69 2.91
N LEU A 192 -11.85 -5.58 2.12
CA LEU A 192 -10.67 -6.35 2.49
C LEU A 192 -9.39 -5.52 2.32
N PRO A 193 -8.34 -5.76 3.14
CA PRO A 193 -7.05 -5.06 3.03
C PRO A 193 -6.43 -5.15 1.64
N GLU A 194 -6.50 -6.30 0.99
CA GLU A 194 -5.87 -6.54 -0.31
C GLU A 194 -6.63 -5.82 -1.44
N GLN A 195 -7.95 -5.68 -1.34
CA GLN A 195 -8.77 -4.91 -2.29
C GLN A 195 -8.40 -3.43 -2.24
N PHE A 196 -8.26 -2.90 -1.03
CA PHE A 196 -7.83 -1.51 -0.80
C PHE A 196 -6.39 -1.30 -1.30
N ALA A 197 -5.47 -2.23 -1.02
CA ALA A 197 -4.10 -2.19 -1.52
C ALA A 197 -4.02 -2.28 -3.05
N LEU A 198 -4.84 -3.12 -3.68
CA LEU A 198 -4.93 -3.24 -5.13
C LEU A 198 -5.31 -1.90 -5.76
N ALA A 199 -6.36 -1.24 -5.24
CA ALA A 199 -6.80 0.06 -5.76
C ALA A 199 -5.72 1.15 -5.65
N LEU A 200 -5.00 1.20 -4.52
CA LEU A 200 -3.86 2.10 -4.31
C LEU A 200 -2.67 1.78 -5.23
N LEU A 201 -2.35 0.48 -5.39
CA LEU A 201 -1.25 0.08 -6.25
C LEU A 201 -1.53 0.44 -7.71
N LEU A 202 -2.75 0.21 -8.19
CA LEU A 202 -3.16 0.58 -9.55
C LEU A 202 -3.11 2.09 -9.77
N SER A 203 -3.46 2.90 -8.76
CA SER A 203 -3.38 4.37 -8.86
C SER A 203 -1.95 4.90 -8.98
N SER A 204 -0.95 4.09 -8.64
CA SER A 204 0.45 4.49 -8.58
C SER A 204 1.21 4.31 -9.89
N PHE A 205 0.59 3.67 -10.89
CA PHE A 205 1.19 3.50 -12.22
C PHE A 205 1.23 4.86 -12.96
N PRO A 206 2.32 5.13 -13.69
CA PRO A 206 2.49 6.41 -14.37
C PRO A 206 1.39 6.62 -15.41
N SER A 207 0.72 7.76 -15.33
CA SER A 207 -0.25 8.22 -16.32
C SER A 207 0.44 8.94 -17.47
N ASN A 208 1.53 8.37 -18.01
CA ASN A 208 2.21 8.98 -19.16
C ASN A 208 1.20 9.03 -20.32
N ASN A 209 0.78 10.26 -20.66
CA ASN A 209 -0.26 10.60 -21.64
C ASN A 209 -1.71 10.31 -21.22
N GLY A 210 -2.05 10.28 -19.91
CA GLY A 210 -3.44 10.15 -19.44
C GLY A 210 -3.99 8.72 -19.50
N ALA A 211 -3.10 7.71 -19.58
CA ALA A 211 -3.45 6.31 -19.74
C ALA A 211 -4.30 5.74 -18.60
N VAL A 212 -4.01 6.16 -17.36
CA VAL A 212 -4.76 5.77 -16.17
C VAL A 212 -4.97 7.02 -15.32
N ILE A 213 -6.23 7.43 -15.13
CA ILE A 213 -6.56 8.60 -14.31
C ILE A 213 -6.69 8.13 -12.85
N PRO A 214 -5.85 8.64 -11.93
CA PRO A 214 -5.88 8.21 -10.54
C PRO A 214 -7.25 8.46 -9.89
N GLN A 215 -7.79 7.46 -9.18
CA GLN A 215 -9.04 7.58 -8.41
C GLN A 215 -8.77 7.91 -6.93
N GLU A 216 -7.68 8.61 -6.64
CA GLU A 216 -7.19 8.84 -5.28
C GLU A 216 -8.25 9.39 -4.33
N ARG A 217 -9.03 10.40 -4.75
CA ARG A 217 -10.11 10.96 -3.92
C ARG A 217 -11.10 9.89 -3.48
N GLN A 218 -11.53 9.03 -4.39
CA GLN A 218 -12.49 7.95 -4.11
C GLN A 218 -11.86 6.88 -3.21
N ILE A 219 -10.60 6.52 -3.47
CA ILE A 219 -9.86 5.55 -2.64
C ILE A 219 -9.68 6.08 -1.21
N TYR A 220 -9.25 7.34 -1.04
CA TYR A 220 -9.10 7.93 0.29
C TYR A 220 -10.44 8.19 1.00
N GLN A 221 -11.55 8.34 0.26
CA GLN A 221 -12.89 8.34 0.85
C GLN A 221 -13.24 6.98 1.48
N LEU A 222 -12.76 5.85 0.94
CA LEU A 222 -12.94 4.53 1.56
C LEU A 222 -12.36 4.48 2.98
N CYS A 223 -11.37 5.31 3.31
CA CYS A 223 -10.82 5.40 4.66
C CYS A 223 -11.82 5.96 5.69
N ASN A 224 -12.99 6.46 5.27
CA ASN A 224 -14.08 6.79 6.17
C ASN A 224 -14.94 5.58 6.54
N HIS A 225 -14.85 4.48 5.78
CA HIS A 225 -15.57 3.24 6.05
C HIS A 225 -14.98 2.52 7.28
N THR A 226 -15.84 1.93 8.12
CA THR A 226 -15.45 1.32 9.39
C THR A 226 -14.44 0.18 9.22
N SER A 227 -14.60 -0.67 8.19
CA SER A 227 -13.66 -1.79 7.96
C SER A 227 -12.25 -1.30 7.62
N VAL A 228 -12.16 -0.24 6.80
CA VAL A 228 -10.88 0.34 6.37
C VAL A 228 -10.20 1.04 7.54
N ARG A 229 -10.96 1.83 8.33
CA ARG A 229 -10.42 2.44 9.55
C ARG A 229 -9.85 1.39 10.50
N ARG A 230 -10.59 0.30 10.70
CA ARG A 230 -10.19 -0.77 11.62
C ARG A 230 -8.85 -1.38 11.22
N PHE A 231 -8.70 -1.87 9.99
CA PHE A 231 -7.43 -2.51 9.60
C PHE A 231 -6.26 -1.51 9.49
N LEU A 232 -6.51 -0.22 9.23
CA LEU A 232 -5.45 0.79 9.21
C LEU A 232 -4.93 1.13 10.62
N GLN A 233 -5.80 1.05 11.63
CA GLN A 233 -5.48 1.31 13.05
C GLN A 233 -4.81 0.13 13.75
N GLU A 234 -4.82 -1.06 13.13
CA GLU A 234 -4.18 -2.23 13.72
C GLU A 234 -2.66 -2.05 13.85
N LYS A 235 -2.11 -2.60 14.94
CA LYS A 235 -0.66 -2.67 15.17
C LYS A 235 -0.06 -3.92 14.52
N SER A 236 -0.44 -4.18 13.27
CA SER A 236 0.00 -5.32 12.47
C SER A 236 1.00 -4.88 11.38
N GLU A 237 1.83 -5.81 10.91
CA GLU A 237 2.72 -5.56 9.76
C GLU A 237 1.94 -5.23 8.49
N GLN A 238 0.77 -5.85 8.30
CA GLN A 238 -0.13 -5.57 7.18
C GLN A 238 -0.62 -4.11 7.21
N ALA A 239 -1.07 -3.62 8.37
CA ALA A 239 -1.48 -2.24 8.55
C ALA A 239 -0.33 -1.25 8.27
N ARG A 240 0.87 -1.56 8.76
CA ARG A 240 2.10 -0.80 8.48
C ARG A 240 2.39 -0.73 6.97
N ILE A 241 2.28 -1.86 6.27
CA ILE A 241 2.47 -1.93 4.81
C ILE A 241 1.44 -1.08 4.07
N LEU A 242 0.16 -1.16 4.45
CA LEU A 242 -0.92 -0.37 3.85
C LEU A 242 -0.71 1.13 4.04
N ARG A 243 -0.33 1.54 5.25
CA ARG A 243 0.03 2.92 5.56
C ARG A 243 1.21 3.38 4.70
N ARG A 244 2.27 2.59 4.56
CA ARG A 244 3.39 2.94 3.66
C ARG A 244 2.96 3.05 2.19
N LEU A 245 2.07 2.16 1.74
CA LEU A 245 1.51 2.21 0.39
C LEU A 245 0.74 3.53 0.17
N MET A 246 -0.11 3.93 1.12
CA MET A 246 -0.81 5.23 1.08
C MET A 246 0.16 6.41 1.02
N VAL A 247 1.22 6.42 1.86
CA VAL A 247 2.25 7.47 1.82
C VAL A 247 2.94 7.50 0.46
N GLY A 248 3.36 6.36 -0.07
CA GLY A 248 4.06 6.31 -1.35
C GLY A 248 3.18 6.79 -2.52
N VAL A 249 1.87 6.51 -2.48
CA VAL A 249 0.91 7.06 -3.45
C VAL A 249 0.78 8.57 -3.28
N ALA A 250 0.58 9.04 -2.04
CA ALA A 250 0.46 10.46 -1.74
C ALA A 250 1.70 11.27 -2.13
N GLU A 251 2.91 10.71 -1.99
CA GLU A 251 4.17 11.33 -2.42
C GLU A 251 4.23 11.63 -3.92
N ARG A 252 3.45 10.91 -4.73
CA ARG A 252 3.38 11.08 -6.18
C ARG A 252 2.15 11.87 -6.62
N SER A 253 1.23 12.16 -5.71
CA SER A 253 0.01 12.89 -6.00
C SER A 253 0.30 14.38 -6.18
N THR A 254 -0.32 14.98 -7.19
CA THR A 254 -0.36 16.43 -7.40
C THR A 254 -1.69 17.03 -6.95
N ASP A 255 -2.61 16.26 -6.36
CA ASP A 255 -3.91 16.73 -5.90
C ASP A 255 -3.84 17.24 -4.45
N PRO A 256 -4.00 18.55 -4.21
CA PRO A 256 -3.92 19.11 -2.85
C PRO A 256 -4.96 18.52 -1.90
N ALA A 257 -6.14 18.13 -2.40
CA ALA A 257 -7.19 17.53 -1.58
C ALA A 257 -6.78 16.14 -1.08
N CYS A 258 -6.13 15.36 -1.93
CA CYS A 258 -5.55 14.06 -1.60
C CYS A 258 -4.49 14.20 -0.50
N LEU A 259 -3.51 15.09 -0.71
CA LEU A 259 -2.45 15.36 0.26
C LEU A 259 -3.00 15.78 1.63
N GLN A 260 -3.97 16.70 1.64
CA GLN A 260 -4.63 17.12 2.89
C GLN A 260 -5.37 15.96 3.57
N GLN A 261 -6.10 15.14 2.81
CA GLN A 261 -6.85 14.00 3.36
C GLN A 261 -5.93 12.97 4.01
N VAL A 262 -4.78 12.68 3.41
CA VAL A 262 -3.80 11.72 3.95
C VAL A 262 -3.19 12.22 5.26
N LEU A 263 -2.87 13.51 5.35
CA LEU A 263 -2.41 14.13 6.60
C LEU A 263 -3.49 14.07 7.70
N TYR A 264 -4.76 14.26 7.34
CA TYR A 264 -5.88 14.12 8.27
C TYR A 264 -6.03 12.70 8.79
N LEU A 265 -6.01 11.74 7.87
CA LEU A 265 -6.07 10.32 8.22
C LEU A 265 -4.95 9.98 9.19
N ALA A 266 -3.74 10.49 8.95
CA ALA A 266 -2.61 10.25 9.83
C ALA A 266 -2.82 10.73 11.26
N LEU A 267 -3.56 11.81 11.51
CA LEU A 267 -3.90 12.18 12.89
C LEU A 267 -4.91 11.22 13.53
N SER A 268 -5.80 10.62 12.74
CA SER A 268 -6.91 9.77 13.22
C SER A 268 -6.61 8.27 13.33
N VAL A 269 -5.70 7.72 12.52
CA VAL A 269 -5.41 6.26 12.47
C VAL A 269 -4.02 5.84 12.96
N GLU A 270 -3.27 6.73 13.62
CA GLU A 270 -1.90 6.46 14.12
C GLU A 270 -0.92 6.01 13.04
N PHE A 271 -0.52 6.96 12.18
CA PHE A 271 0.25 6.75 10.95
C PHE A 271 1.63 7.43 11.03
N PRO A 272 2.59 6.91 11.81
CA PRO A 272 3.91 7.54 11.97
C PRO A 272 4.76 7.53 10.69
N GLU A 273 4.49 6.63 9.74
CA GLU A 273 5.25 6.51 8.50
C GLU A 273 5.14 7.74 7.58
N ILE A 274 4.19 8.65 7.86
CA ILE A 274 3.95 9.88 7.08
C ILE A 274 4.92 11.02 7.36
N VAL A 275 5.70 10.98 8.45
CA VAL A 275 6.43 12.16 8.96
C VAL A 275 7.29 12.84 7.90
N SER A 276 8.03 12.07 7.11
CA SER A 276 8.87 12.61 6.04
C SER A 276 8.05 13.36 4.97
N LEU A 277 6.88 12.83 4.60
CA LEU A 277 5.95 13.51 3.69
C LEU A 277 5.39 14.78 4.35
N ALA A 278 4.94 14.70 5.60
CA ALA A 278 4.39 15.84 6.32
C ALA A 278 5.41 16.99 6.44
N ARG A 279 6.67 16.68 6.72
CA ARG A 279 7.76 17.66 6.76
C ARG A 279 7.87 18.43 5.45
N ARG A 280 7.92 17.72 4.32
CA ARG A 280 7.97 18.33 2.97
C ARG A 280 6.72 19.17 2.67
N GLN A 281 5.53 18.69 3.05
CA GLN A 281 4.28 19.40 2.78
C GLN A 281 4.09 20.65 3.63
N ALA A 282 4.64 20.71 4.85
CA ALA A 282 4.64 21.94 5.64
C ALA A 282 5.49 23.05 4.99
N GLU A 283 6.60 22.69 4.33
CA GLU A 283 7.47 23.61 3.58
C GLU A 283 6.93 23.94 2.17
N ASN A 284 5.98 23.16 1.65
CA ASN A 284 5.41 23.34 0.31
C ASN A 284 4.47 24.55 0.24
N LYS A 285 4.92 25.65 -0.39
CA LYS A 285 4.15 26.89 -0.54
C LYS A 285 3.03 26.82 -1.59
N GLU A 286 2.98 25.77 -2.40
CA GLU A 286 1.86 25.54 -3.33
C GLU A 286 0.61 25.03 -2.60
N LEU A 287 0.79 24.42 -1.43
CA LEU A 287 -0.32 24.03 -0.58
C LEU A 287 -0.88 25.25 0.16
N ASN A 288 -2.20 25.22 0.36
CA ASN A 288 -2.86 26.21 1.21
C ASN A 288 -2.32 26.14 2.65
N ALA A 289 -2.40 27.26 3.37
CA ALA A 289 -1.87 27.39 4.73
C ALA A 289 -2.50 26.39 5.71
N TYR A 290 -3.74 25.98 5.47
CA TYR A 290 -4.43 25.00 6.31
C TYR A 290 -3.83 23.60 6.20
N ALA A 291 -3.52 23.14 4.98
CA ALA A 291 -2.83 21.87 4.76
C ALA A 291 -1.39 21.91 5.31
N ARG A 292 -0.70 23.05 5.17
CA ARG A 292 0.64 23.25 5.76
C ARG A 292 0.61 23.18 7.30
N GLY A 293 -0.36 23.84 7.94
CA GLY A 293 -0.55 23.78 9.39
C GLY A 293 -0.92 22.38 9.90
N LEU A 294 -1.72 21.65 9.13
CA LEU A 294 -2.03 20.25 9.41
C LEU A 294 -0.76 19.38 9.33
N ALA A 295 0.08 19.62 8.32
CA ALA A 295 1.35 18.93 8.17
C ALA A 295 2.31 19.20 9.35
N LEU A 296 2.41 20.44 9.83
CA LEU A 296 3.16 20.77 11.05
C LEU A 296 2.65 20.00 12.27
N THR A 297 1.33 19.87 12.40
CA THR A 297 0.71 19.13 13.51
C THR A 297 1.06 17.64 13.46
N VAL A 298 1.06 17.05 12.25
CA VAL A 298 1.49 15.67 12.03
C VAL A 298 2.97 15.46 12.38
N VAL A 299 3.86 16.37 11.96
CA VAL A 299 5.29 16.32 12.34
C VAL A 299 5.45 16.36 13.86
N CYS A 300 4.78 17.31 14.52
CA CYS A 300 4.80 17.45 15.97
C CYS A 300 4.28 16.19 16.69
N LYS A 301 3.16 15.60 16.23
CA LYS A 301 2.57 14.39 16.82
C LYS A 301 3.54 13.21 16.89
N TYR A 302 4.32 12.99 15.84
CA TYR A 302 5.10 11.77 15.67
C TYR A 302 6.60 11.95 15.95
N ALA A 303 7.16 13.12 15.68
CA ALA A 303 8.57 13.40 15.91
C ALA A 303 8.82 14.25 17.18
N GLY A 304 7.81 15.00 17.63
CA GLY A 304 7.85 15.78 18.87
C GLY A 304 9.10 16.65 18.97
N LYS A 305 9.85 16.47 20.06
CA LYS A 305 11.08 17.23 20.36
C LYS A 305 12.19 17.06 19.33
N GLN A 306 12.23 15.96 18.57
CA GLN A 306 13.26 15.75 17.55
C GLN A 306 13.18 16.78 16.40
N GLU A 307 11.99 17.36 16.19
CA GLU A 307 11.71 18.34 15.15
C GLU A 307 11.53 19.75 15.72
N PHE A 308 12.09 20.02 16.90
CA PHE A 308 11.98 21.32 17.56
C PHE A 308 12.47 22.47 16.67
N ASP A 309 13.71 22.38 16.15
CA ASP A 309 14.29 23.41 15.29
C ASP A 309 13.53 23.55 13.95
N PHE A 310 12.89 22.46 13.49
CA PHE A 310 12.02 22.51 12.33
C PHE A 310 10.77 23.33 12.62
N LEU A 311 10.09 23.09 13.75
CA LEU A 311 8.90 23.83 14.17
C LEU A 311 9.22 25.32 14.45
N GLU A 312 10.36 25.61 15.07
CA GLU A 312 10.79 26.97 15.43
C GLU A 312 10.94 27.89 14.21
N ARG A 313 11.39 27.35 13.06
CA ARG A 313 11.49 28.11 11.81
C ARG A 313 10.15 28.70 11.33
N PHE A 314 9.03 28.06 11.67
CA PHE A 314 7.70 28.51 11.26
C PHE A 314 7.14 29.65 12.12
N LEU A 315 7.81 30.05 13.21
CA LEU A 315 7.45 31.26 13.97
C LEU A 315 7.57 32.56 13.17
N ALA A 316 8.30 32.54 12.04
CA ALA A 316 8.40 33.66 11.11
C ALA A 316 7.35 33.64 9.99
N ASP A 317 6.54 32.58 9.87
CA ASP A 317 5.58 32.43 8.77
C ASP A 317 4.24 33.08 9.11
N THR A 318 3.97 34.23 8.51
CA THR A 318 2.75 35.04 8.71
C THR A 318 1.59 34.62 7.79
N THR A 319 1.71 33.50 7.08
CA THR A 319 0.65 33.06 6.16
C THR A 319 -0.63 32.76 6.96
N GLN A 320 -1.74 33.42 6.59
CA GLN A 320 -3.02 33.24 7.25
C GLN A 320 -3.60 31.84 6.99
N VAL A 321 -3.91 31.12 8.06
CA VAL A 321 -4.50 29.78 8.04
C VAL A 321 -6.02 29.84 8.11
N SER A 322 -6.55 30.65 9.03
CA SER A 322 -8.01 30.76 9.20
C SER A 322 -8.41 32.08 9.86
N VAL A 323 -9.65 32.49 9.62
CA VAL A 323 -10.30 33.61 10.31
C VAL A 323 -11.63 33.11 10.84
N ASN A 324 -11.84 33.21 12.15
CA ASN A 324 -13.05 32.75 12.81
C ASN A 324 -13.65 33.86 13.66
N ARG A 325 -14.98 33.85 13.77
CA ARG A 325 -15.72 34.75 14.66
C ARG A 325 -16.35 33.92 15.77
N PHE A 326 -16.06 34.30 17.00
CA PHE A 326 -16.67 33.69 18.18
C PHE A 326 -17.60 34.69 18.84
N ALA A 327 -18.72 34.20 19.36
CA ALA A 327 -19.60 35.00 20.19
C ALA A 327 -18.97 35.18 21.58
N ARG A 328 -19.00 36.41 22.11
CA ARG A 328 -18.55 36.75 23.46
C ARG A 328 -19.61 37.63 24.12
N GLY A 329 -20.60 37.00 24.73
CA GLY A 329 -21.80 37.71 25.22
C GLY A 329 -22.57 38.34 24.06
N ASN A 330 -22.78 39.66 24.12
CA ASN A 330 -23.41 40.43 23.03
C ASN A 330 -22.41 40.88 21.94
N ASP A 331 -21.11 40.68 22.16
CA ASP A 331 -20.06 41.08 21.23
C ASP A 331 -19.57 39.90 20.38
N GLN A 332 -18.87 40.22 19.29
CA GLN A 332 -18.14 39.24 18.49
C GLN A 332 -16.64 39.52 18.56
N ILE A 333 -15.88 38.45 18.76
CA ILE A 333 -14.42 38.49 18.67
C ILE A 333 -13.99 37.79 17.39
N THR A 334 -13.16 38.47 16.59
CA THR A 334 -12.55 37.88 15.40
C THR A 334 -11.16 37.37 15.79
N ILE A 335 -10.91 36.11 15.50
CA ILE A 335 -9.62 35.44 15.72
C ILE A 335 -9.01 35.11 14.37
N ARG A 336 -7.78 35.58 14.15
CA ARG A 336 -6.99 35.29 12.96
C ARG A 336 -5.86 34.36 13.37
N THR A 337 -5.76 33.21 12.72
CA THR A 337 -4.68 32.25 12.92
C THR A 337 -3.72 32.33 11.75
N GLU A 338 -2.44 32.49 12.05
CA GLU A 338 -1.33 32.36 11.10
C GLU A 338 -0.51 31.10 11.37
N ILE A 339 0.35 30.71 10.42
CA ILE A 339 1.22 29.54 10.60
C ILE A 339 2.13 29.69 11.82
N ARG A 340 2.66 30.89 12.09
CA ARG A 340 3.46 31.18 13.30
C ARG A 340 2.70 30.93 14.61
N ASP A 341 1.40 31.15 14.61
CA ASP A 341 0.57 30.93 15.80
C ASP A 341 0.39 29.42 16.06
N LEU A 342 0.21 28.63 15.00
CA LEU A 342 0.19 27.17 15.07
C LEU A 342 1.54 26.60 15.50
N ALA A 343 2.62 27.10 14.92
CA ALA A 343 3.97 26.71 15.28
C ALA A 343 4.22 26.97 16.77
N LEU A 344 3.82 28.14 17.28
CA LEU A 344 3.88 28.47 18.70
C LEU A 344 3.08 27.47 19.56
N ALA A 345 1.83 27.18 19.20
CA ALA A 345 1.01 26.22 19.95
C ALA A 345 1.63 24.81 19.99
N LEU A 346 2.19 24.35 18.88
CA LEU A 346 2.88 23.06 18.80
C LEU A 346 4.19 23.06 19.61
N LEU A 347 4.93 24.16 19.60
CA LEU A 347 6.16 24.35 20.39
C LEU A 347 5.88 24.33 21.89
N ILE A 348 4.79 24.94 22.34
CA ILE A 348 4.30 24.88 23.72
C ILE A 348 4.01 23.41 24.12
N ASP A 349 3.35 22.64 23.24
CA ASP A 349 3.03 21.23 23.48
C ASP A 349 4.29 20.36 23.59
N VAL A 350 5.22 20.44 22.63
CA VAL A 350 6.45 19.61 22.65
C VAL A 350 7.37 19.93 23.82
N THR A 351 7.32 21.16 24.34
CA THR A 351 8.10 21.58 25.52
C THR A 351 7.39 21.31 26.85
N GLY A 352 6.15 20.80 26.82
CA GLY A 352 5.37 20.51 28.02
C GLY A 352 4.88 21.75 28.77
N GLN A 353 4.91 22.92 28.14
CA GLN A 353 4.35 24.14 28.69
C GLN A 353 2.80 24.12 28.61
N ARG A 354 2.13 24.96 29.39
CA ARG A 354 0.67 25.03 29.36
C ARG A 354 0.21 26.06 28.33
N LEU A 355 -0.68 25.66 27.43
CA LEU A 355 -1.27 26.58 26.44
C LEU A 355 -2.02 27.75 27.08
N GLN A 356 -2.62 27.54 28.26
CA GLN A 356 -3.37 28.58 28.97
C GLN A 356 -2.48 29.75 29.41
N ASP A 357 -1.16 29.54 29.50
CA ASP A 357 -0.21 30.57 29.91
C ASP A 357 0.10 31.57 28.77
N TYR A 358 -0.35 31.31 27.54
CA TYR A 358 -0.08 32.13 26.35
C TYR A 358 -1.28 32.96 25.86
N SER A 359 -2.38 32.98 26.63
CA SER A 359 -3.53 33.85 26.40
C SER A 359 -4.23 33.72 25.03
N PHE A 360 -4.25 32.52 24.44
CA PHE A 360 -5.05 32.26 23.24
C PHE A 360 -6.54 32.57 23.49
N PRO A 361 -7.15 33.53 22.78
CA PRO A 361 -8.51 33.99 23.09
C PRO A 361 -9.57 32.89 22.95
N ALA A 362 -9.46 32.03 21.94
CA ALA A 362 -10.40 30.93 21.71
C ALA A 362 -10.41 29.92 22.86
N LEU A 363 -9.24 29.57 23.41
CA LEU A 363 -9.14 28.62 24.52
C LEU A 363 -9.80 29.15 25.79
N GLN A 364 -9.68 30.46 26.06
CA GLN A 364 -10.32 31.13 27.18
C GLN A 364 -11.85 31.16 27.04
N LEU A 365 -12.33 31.44 25.83
CA LEU A 365 -13.77 31.54 25.54
C LEU A 365 -14.48 30.19 25.58
N LEU A 366 -13.85 29.15 25.01
CA LEU A 366 -14.45 27.82 24.87
C LEU A 366 -14.25 26.94 26.11
N GLY A 367 -13.51 27.39 27.12
CA GLY A 367 -13.23 26.60 28.33
C GLY A 367 -12.50 25.29 28.01
N VAL A 368 -11.60 25.29 27.03
CA VAL A 368 -10.91 24.08 26.58
C VAL A 368 -10.05 23.50 27.71
N SER A 369 -10.14 22.18 27.90
CA SER A 369 -9.39 21.47 28.94
C SER A 369 -7.89 21.79 28.91
N PRO A 370 -7.24 22.04 30.06
CA PRO A 370 -5.79 22.20 30.16
C PRO A 370 -4.97 20.99 29.70
N GLN A 371 -5.59 19.81 29.61
CA GLN A 371 -4.95 18.58 29.16
C GLN A 371 -4.96 18.42 27.63
N MET A 372 -5.66 19.32 26.91
CA MET A 372 -5.72 19.29 25.45
C MET A 372 -4.33 19.57 24.87
N ARG A 373 -3.93 18.73 23.90
CA ARG A 373 -2.65 18.80 23.23
C ARG A 373 -2.83 19.15 21.75
N PRO A 374 -2.29 20.28 21.27
CA PRO A 374 -2.33 20.67 19.86
C PRO A 374 -1.83 19.59 18.89
N SER A 375 -0.84 18.78 19.30
CA SER A 375 -0.33 17.67 18.50
C SER A 375 -1.33 16.52 18.31
N GLN A 376 -2.34 16.38 19.18
CA GLN A 376 -3.27 15.25 19.13
C GLN A 376 -4.46 15.48 18.21
N ALA A 377 -4.89 16.74 18.06
CA ALA A 377 -6.02 17.12 17.23
C ALA A 377 -5.74 18.44 16.51
N TYR A 378 -5.89 18.43 15.18
CA TYR A 378 -5.71 19.65 14.41
C TYR A 378 -6.98 20.51 14.45
N ASN A 379 -6.91 21.62 15.18
CA ASN A 379 -7.96 22.63 15.21
C ASN A 379 -7.34 24.04 15.18
N PRO A 380 -6.97 24.53 13.99
CA PRO A 380 -6.21 25.78 13.88
C PRO A 380 -7.00 27.01 14.35
N HIS A 381 -8.32 26.89 14.46
CA HIS A 381 -9.20 27.97 14.88
C HIS A 381 -9.01 28.35 16.36
N TRP A 382 -8.35 27.48 17.14
CA TRP A 382 -8.13 27.68 18.58
C TRP A 382 -6.85 28.43 18.93
N TYR A 383 -5.92 28.53 17.97
CA TYR A 383 -4.55 28.99 18.24
C TYR A 383 -4.25 30.38 17.67
N GLY A 384 -5.23 31.07 17.09
CA GLY A 384 -5.03 32.44 16.60
C GLY A 384 -5.19 33.51 17.69
N PHE A 385 -4.97 34.77 17.30
CA PHE A 385 -5.12 35.95 18.16
C PHE A 385 -6.09 36.96 17.56
N SER A 386 -6.59 37.87 18.39
CA SER A 386 -7.53 38.92 17.95
C SER A 386 -6.84 40.21 17.52
N SER A 387 -5.64 40.46 18.02
CA SER A 387 -4.79 41.57 17.62
C SER A 387 -3.31 41.16 17.49
N GLU A 388 -2.50 42.00 16.84
CA GLU A 388 -1.07 41.76 16.70
C GLU A 388 -0.33 41.95 18.04
N GLU A 389 -0.83 42.83 18.90
CA GLU A 389 -0.27 43.08 20.23
C GLU A 389 -0.39 41.83 21.13
N GLU A 390 -1.54 41.15 21.12
CA GLU A 390 -1.73 39.88 21.84
C GLU A 390 -0.77 38.80 21.35
N ARG A 391 -0.62 38.70 20.02
CA ARG A 391 0.27 37.74 19.38
C ARG A 391 1.74 38.00 19.75
N GLU A 392 2.19 39.25 19.63
CA GLU A 392 3.57 39.61 19.97
C GLU A 392 3.87 39.39 21.46
N ALA A 393 2.90 39.61 22.35
CA ALA A 393 3.05 39.27 23.76
C ALA A 393 3.29 37.77 23.98
N ALA A 394 2.53 36.90 23.30
CA ALA A 394 2.71 35.45 23.36
C ALA A 394 4.05 35.02 22.76
N LEU A 395 4.45 35.55 21.60
CA LEU A 395 5.75 35.28 20.97
C LEU A 395 6.92 35.81 21.81
N LYS A 396 6.77 36.93 22.50
CA LYS A 396 7.79 37.47 23.41
C LYS A 396 7.97 36.55 24.62
N LYS A 397 6.87 36.05 25.19
CA LYS A 397 6.91 35.06 26.27
C LYS A 397 7.65 33.78 25.85
N TRP A 398 7.36 33.28 24.65
CA TRP A 398 8.07 32.15 24.07
C TRP A 398 9.58 32.43 23.94
N ARG A 399 9.95 33.56 23.34
CA ARG A 399 11.35 33.97 23.17
C ARG A 399 12.11 34.06 24.50
N GLN A 400 11.46 34.57 25.55
CA GLN A 400 12.05 34.62 26.89
C GLN A 400 12.30 33.21 27.43
N TRP A 401 11.29 32.34 27.39
CA TRP A 401 11.43 30.95 27.81
C TRP A 401 12.54 30.22 27.05
N ARG A 402 12.61 30.43 25.72
CA ARG A 402 13.61 29.86 24.82
C ARG A 402 15.03 30.33 25.15
N SER A 403 15.21 31.59 25.54
CA SER A 403 16.50 32.13 25.99
C SER A 403 16.98 31.44 27.26
N ASP A 404 16.06 31.13 28.18
CA ASP A 404 16.37 30.45 29.44
C ASP A 404 16.60 28.93 29.24
N HIS A 405 16.11 28.36 28.13
CA HIS A 405 16.19 26.93 27.81
C HIS A 405 16.76 26.69 26.40
N PRO A 406 18.11 26.71 26.24
CA PRO A 406 18.77 26.57 24.95
C PRO A 406 18.55 25.20 24.27
N GLN A 407 18.25 24.16 25.05
CA GLN A 407 17.95 22.81 24.55
C GLN A 407 16.57 22.34 25.09
N PRO A 408 15.69 21.83 24.23
CA PRO A 408 14.29 21.49 24.56
C PRO A 408 14.08 20.15 25.30
#